data_AF-A0AAU8SEQ5-F1
#
_entry.id   AF-A0AAU8SEQ5-F1
#
_cell.length_a   1.000
_cell.length_b   1.000
_cell.length_c   1.000
_cell.angle_alpha   90.00
_cell.angle_beta   90.00
_cell.angle_gamma   90.00
#
_symmetry.space_group_name_H-M   'P 1'
#
loop_
_entity.id
_entity.type
_entity.pdbx_description
1 polymer ?
#
loop_
_entity_poly.entity_id
_entity_poly.type
_entity_poly.pdbx_seq_one_letter_code
_entity_poly.pdbx_strand_id
1 'polypeptide(L)'
;MKQPFLNMPNLHRTVDRAHARLVATGAAIAADCGLTPCGMVSWSNGRWGTECVELTVYRPMHGGGERYAVTRFFDGCYASVACALPEHAARALLATTRAEFERIGAGIESHRADDPAGAIADDPEAVSIALLSTDVYAQRRDERVEAKQLPLF
;
A
#
# COMPACT_ATOMS: atom_id res chain seq x y z
N MET A 1 -10.94 -29.01 19.38
CA MET A 1 -9.52 -28.66 19.15
C MET A 1 -9.36 -27.16 19.42
N LYS A 2 -8.65 -26.77 20.49
CA LYS A 2 -8.28 -25.37 20.72
C LYS A 2 -6.92 -25.15 20.07
N GLN A 3 -6.87 -24.34 19.03
CA GLN A 3 -5.63 -23.98 18.33
C GLN A 3 -4.86 -22.98 19.19
N PRO A 4 -3.68 -23.33 19.75
CA PRO A 4 -2.98 -22.51 20.73
C PRO A 4 -2.38 -21.22 20.13
N PHE A 5 -2.18 -21.15 18.81
CA PHE A 5 -1.63 -19.99 18.11
C PHE A 5 -2.65 -18.86 17.89
N LEU A 6 -3.96 -19.10 18.09
CA LEU A 6 -5.01 -18.08 17.94
C LEU A 6 -5.22 -17.22 19.19
N ASN A 7 -4.52 -17.51 20.29
CA ASN A 7 -4.67 -16.79 21.56
C ASN A 7 -3.41 -16.00 21.89
N MET A 8 -3.00 -15.09 21.00
CA MET A 8 -1.97 -14.10 21.25
C MET A 8 -2.63 -12.74 21.57
N PRO A 9 -3.07 -12.49 22.82
CA PRO A 9 -3.79 -11.27 23.17
C PRO A 9 -3.02 -9.98 22.88
N ASN A 10 -1.69 -10.05 22.85
CA ASN A 10 -0.83 -8.89 22.61
C ASN A 10 -0.69 -8.52 21.12
N LEU A 11 -0.86 -9.47 20.20
CA LEU A 11 -0.72 -9.22 18.77
C LEU A 11 -1.87 -8.34 18.26
N HIS A 12 -3.11 -8.68 18.65
CA HIS A 12 -4.29 -7.90 18.31
C HIS A 12 -4.21 -6.47 18.88
N ARG A 13 -3.82 -6.33 20.15
CA ARG A 13 -3.75 -5.03 20.83
C ARG A 13 -2.75 -4.06 20.21
N THR A 14 -1.64 -4.56 19.68
CA THR A 14 -0.58 -3.73 19.09
C THR A 14 -0.96 -3.26 17.68
N VAL A 15 -1.58 -4.15 16.88
CA VAL A 15 -2.11 -3.82 15.54
C VAL A 15 -3.20 -2.75 15.63
N ASP A 16 -4.10 -2.88 16.60
CA ASP A 16 -5.17 -1.89 16.81
C ASP A 16 -4.63 -0.52 17.22
N ARG A 17 -3.54 -0.48 18.02
CA ARG A 17 -2.93 0.79 18.44
C ARG A 17 -2.26 1.54 17.29
N ALA A 18 -1.52 0.83 16.44
CA ALA A 18 -0.89 1.44 15.26
C ALA A 18 -1.95 1.98 14.31
N HIS A 19 -2.97 1.18 14.01
CA HIS A 19 -4.08 1.62 13.17
C HIS A 19 -4.85 2.81 13.77
N ALA A 20 -5.12 2.80 15.07
CA ALA A 20 -5.75 3.94 15.75
C ALA A 20 -4.89 5.21 15.65
N ARG A 21 -3.57 5.09 15.75
CA ARG A 21 -2.64 6.23 15.55
C ARG A 21 -2.66 6.73 14.12
N LEU A 22 -2.68 5.83 13.13
CA LEU A 22 -2.84 6.19 11.72
C LEU A 22 -4.12 6.99 11.49
N VAL A 23 -5.25 6.50 11.98
CA VAL A 23 -6.55 7.16 11.86
C VAL A 23 -6.54 8.52 12.56
N ALA A 24 -5.99 8.61 13.77
CA ALA A 24 -5.88 9.89 14.48
C ALA A 24 -4.99 10.90 13.74
N THR A 25 -3.90 10.44 13.14
CA THR A 25 -3.00 11.29 12.33
C THR A 25 -3.70 11.75 11.06
N GLY A 26 -4.41 10.86 10.36
CA GLY A 26 -5.24 11.21 9.20
C GLY A 26 -6.32 12.22 9.55
N ALA A 27 -6.98 12.06 10.71
CA ALA A 27 -7.99 13.00 11.20
C ALA A 27 -7.41 14.39 11.48
N ALA A 28 -6.21 14.48 12.04
CA ALA A 28 -5.54 15.75 12.29
C ALA A 28 -5.21 16.48 10.98
N ILE A 29 -4.61 15.78 10.01
CA ILE A 29 -4.32 16.33 8.68
C ILE A 29 -5.60 16.79 7.99
N ALA A 30 -6.65 15.98 8.05
CA ALA A 30 -7.96 16.32 7.48
C ALA A 30 -8.52 17.60 8.10
N ALA A 31 -8.46 17.74 9.42
CA ALA A 31 -8.93 18.92 10.13
C ALA A 31 -8.14 20.18 9.72
N ASP A 32 -6.81 20.08 9.64
CA ASP A 32 -5.94 21.18 9.20
C ASP A 32 -6.24 21.61 7.76
N CYS A 33 -6.73 20.69 6.92
CA CYS A 33 -7.11 20.94 5.53
C CYS A 33 -8.61 21.26 5.34
N GLY A 34 -9.38 21.39 6.43
CA GLY A 34 -10.81 21.69 6.37
C GLY A 34 -11.69 20.57 5.79
N LEU A 35 -11.23 19.32 5.83
CA LEU A 35 -12.00 18.16 5.40
C LEU A 35 -12.91 17.66 6.52
N THR A 36 -14.06 17.08 6.14
CA THR A 36 -15.03 16.50 7.05
C THR A 36 -15.03 14.97 6.97
N PRO A 37 -15.26 14.24 8.08
CA PRO A 37 -15.32 12.78 8.05
C PRO A 37 -16.45 12.28 7.13
N CYS A 38 -16.14 11.36 6.23
CA CYS A 38 -17.10 10.68 5.36
C CYS A 38 -17.06 9.14 5.53
N GLY A 39 -16.22 8.64 6.43
CA GLY A 39 -16.14 7.24 6.83
C GLY A 39 -15.22 7.07 8.04
N MET A 40 -15.02 5.82 8.49
CA MET A 40 -14.14 5.53 9.64
C MET A 40 -12.67 5.91 9.40
N VAL A 41 -12.24 5.90 8.14
CA VAL A 41 -10.85 6.10 7.72
C VAL A 41 -10.74 7.10 6.56
N SER A 42 -11.80 7.89 6.30
CA SER A 42 -11.89 8.75 5.12
C SER A 42 -12.50 10.11 5.46
N TRP A 43 -11.97 11.15 4.81
CA TRP A 43 -12.40 12.54 4.93
C TRP A 43 -12.46 13.17 3.55
N SER A 44 -13.45 14.04 3.34
CA SER A 44 -13.56 14.82 2.10
C SER A 44 -14.14 16.20 2.37
N ASN A 45 -14.01 17.09 1.40
CA ASN A 45 -14.70 18.39 1.43
C ASN A 45 -16.15 18.31 0.92
N GLY A 46 -16.67 17.10 0.66
CA GLY A 46 -18.01 16.86 0.12
C GLY A 46 -18.24 17.36 -1.31
N ARG A 47 -17.18 17.83 -2.00
CA ARG A 47 -17.26 18.36 -3.36
C ARG A 47 -16.79 17.34 -4.38
N TRP A 48 -17.29 17.51 -5.60
CA TRP A 48 -17.06 16.63 -6.73
C TRP A 48 -16.46 17.41 -7.89
N GLY A 49 -15.85 16.73 -8.86
CA GLY A 49 -15.26 17.39 -10.02
C GLY A 49 -14.10 18.30 -9.61
N THR A 50 -14.02 19.51 -10.16
CA THR A 50 -12.86 20.42 -10.06
C THR A 50 -12.41 20.78 -8.65
N GLU A 51 -13.29 20.64 -7.67
CA GLU A 51 -12.99 20.97 -6.28
C GLU A 51 -12.85 19.72 -5.42
N CYS A 52 -12.91 18.51 -5.98
CA CYS A 52 -12.84 17.28 -5.21
C CYS A 52 -11.49 17.16 -4.49
N VAL A 53 -11.56 16.97 -3.17
CA VAL A 53 -10.42 16.67 -2.31
C VAL A 53 -10.84 15.61 -1.30
N GLU A 54 -10.12 14.50 -1.29
CA GLU A 54 -10.35 13.38 -0.38
C GLU A 54 -9.04 12.87 0.22
N LEU A 55 -9.12 12.44 1.47
CA LEU A 55 -8.08 11.73 2.19
C LEU A 55 -8.65 10.40 2.68
N THR A 56 -7.96 9.30 2.43
CA THR A 56 -8.25 7.98 3.02
C THR A 56 -6.99 7.37 3.59
N VAL A 57 -7.06 6.86 4.80
CA VAL A 57 -5.95 6.14 5.43
C VAL A 57 -6.19 4.64 5.43
N TYR A 58 -5.16 3.87 5.15
CA TYR A 58 -5.27 2.41 5.13
C TYR A 58 -3.92 1.75 5.37
N ARG A 59 -3.95 0.46 5.68
CA ARG A 59 -2.75 -0.38 5.70
C ARG A 59 -2.87 -1.43 4.60
N PRO A 60 -2.03 -1.40 3.56
CA PRO A 60 -1.96 -2.44 2.54
C PRO A 60 -1.84 -3.83 3.18
N MET A 61 -2.45 -4.83 2.55
CA MET A 61 -2.33 -6.22 3.00
C MET A 61 -0.91 -6.76 2.81
N HIS A 62 -0.18 -6.27 1.79
CA HIS A 62 1.16 -6.73 1.44
C HIS A 62 2.15 -5.57 1.31
N GLY A 63 3.34 -5.73 1.89
CA GLY A 63 4.57 -5.02 1.50
C GLY A 63 4.56 -3.49 1.59
N GLY A 64 3.61 -2.89 2.31
CA GLY A 64 3.57 -1.45 2.48
C GLY A 64 3.01 -1.14 3.85
N GLY A 65 3.77 -0.43 4.67
CA GLY A 65 3.27 0.15 5.92
C GLY A 65 2.09 1.09 5.69
N GLU A 66 1.70 1.80 6.73
CA GLU A 66 0.58 2.74 6.73
C GLU A 66 0.61 3.70 5.53
N ARG A 67 -0.57 3.97 4.95
CA ARG A 67 -0.74 4.81 3.76
C ARG A 67 -1.81 5.87 3.99
N TYR A 68 -1.53 7.03 3.41
CA TYR A 68 -2.41 8.17 3.28
C TYR A 68 -2.67 8.36 1.78
N ALA A 69 -3.80 7.84 1.29
CA ALA A 69 -4.26 8.09 -0.06
C ALA A 69 -4.94 9.45 -0.14
N VAL A 70 -4.44 10.31 -1.03
CA VAL A 70 -5.06 11.59 -1.34
C VAL A 70 -5.60 11.52 -2.76
N THR A 71 -6.83 11.96 -2.96
CA THR A 71 -7.47 12.06 -4.28
C THR A 71 -7.90 13.49 -4.53
N ARG A 72 -7.59 14.00 -5.72
CA ARG A 72 -7.92 15.35 -6.16
C ARG A 72 -8.31 15.37 -7.63
N PHE A 73 -8.96 16.45 -8.04
CA PHE A 73 -9.25 16.68 -9.45
C PHE A 73 -8.35 17.77 -10.03
N PHE A 74 -7.75 17.48 -11.18
CA PHE A 74 -6.96 18.43 -11.95
C PHE A 74 -7.27 18.28 -13.43
N ASP A 75 -7.45 19.39 -14.13
CA ASP A 75 -7.51 19.44 -15.60
C ASP A 75 -8.50 18.45 -16.24
N GLY A 76 -9.67 18.24 -15.60
CA GLY A 76 -10.70 17.33 -16.10
C GLY A 76 -10.59 15.88 -15.64
N CYS A 77 -9.56 15.54 -14.84
CA CYS A 77 -9.25 14.17 -14.43
C CYS A 77 -9.02 14.05 -12.92
N TYR A 78 -9.43 12.92 -12.34
CA TYR A 78 -9.01 12.56 -10.99
C TYR A 78 -7.56 12.07 -10.99
N ALA A 79 -6.80 12.53 -10.01
CA ALA A 79 -5.46 12.07 -9.69
C ALA A 79 -5.44 11.56 -8.25
N SER A 80 -4.71 10.48 -8.00
CA SER A 80 -4.56 9.89 -6.68
C SER A 80 -3.10 9.58 -6.38
N VAL A 81 -2.70 9.78 -5.13
CA VAL A 81 -1.35 9.49 -4.63
C VAL A 81 -1.43 8.81 -3.27
N ALA A 82 -0.63 7.77 -3.06
CA ALA A 82 -0.53 7.06 -1.79
C ALA A 82 0.78 7.41 -1.05
N CYS A 83 0.69 8.32 -0.08
CA CYS A 83 1.81 8.75 0.73
C CYS A 83 2.09 7.80 1.90
N ALA A 84 3.36 7.51 2.17
CA ALA A 84 3.77 6.80 3.38
C ALA A 84 3.92 7.76 4.58
N LEU A 85 4.35 9.00 4.30
CA LEU A 85 4.56 10.02 5.31
C LEU A 85 3.37 10.98 5.40
N PRO A 86 2.91 11.33 6.61
CA PRO A 86 1.78 12.25 6.81
C PRO A 86 2.05 13.65 6.24
N GLU A 87 3.29 14.13 6.28
CA GLU A 87 3.68 15.44 5.75
C GLU A 87 3.52 15.49 4.23
N HIS A 88 3.72 14.36 3.54
CA HIS A 88 3.53 14.26 2.10
C HIS A 88 2.03 14.30 1.75
N ALA A 89 1.19 13.66 2.57
CA ALA A 89 -0.26 13.73 2.41
C ALA A 89 -0.78 15.15 2.60
N ALA A 90 -0.30 15.86 3.63
CA ALA A 90 -0.65 17.26 3.87
C ALA A 90 -0.25 18.15 2.68
N ARG A 91 0.96 17.98 2.14
CA ARG A 91 1.39 18.71 0.92
C ARG A 91 0.53 18.36 -0.29
N ALA A 92 0.17 17.09 -0.49
CA ALA A 92 -0.69 16.66 -1.58
C ALA A 92 -2.11 17.27 -1.48
N LEU A 93 -2.64 17.39 -0.25
CA LEU A 93 -3.91 18.07 0.04
C LEU A 93 -3.89 19.58 -0.19
N LEU A 94 -2.71 20.19 -0.24
CA LEU A 94 -2.54 21.62 -0.51
C LEU A 94 -2.03 21.92 -1.92
N ALA A 95 -1.66 20.88 -2.69
CA ALA A 95 -1.14 21.04 -4.05
C ALA A 95 -2.09 21.84 -4.94
N THR A 96 -1.57 22.85 -5.60
CA THR A 96 -2.36 23.76 -6.46
C THR A 96 -2.35 23.33 -7.92
N THR A 97 -1.36 22.51 -8.30
CA THR A 97 -1.17 22.04 -9.67
C THR A 97 -1.03 20.53 -9.73
N ARG A 98 -1.42 19.94 -10.86
CA ARG A 98 -1.24 18.51 -11.12
C ARG A 98 0.22 18.08 -11.04
N ALA A 99 1.12 18.87 -11.62
CA ALA A 99 2.56 18.56 -11.64
C ALA A 99 3.18 18.55 -10.24
N GLU A 100 2.74 19.44 -9.35
CA GLU A 100 3.15 19.43 -7.94
C GLU A 100 2.65 18.16 -7.24
N PHE A 101 1.37 17.83 -7.43
CA PHE A 101 0.74 16.64 -6.86
C PHE A 101 1.43 15.35 -7.29
N GLU A 102 1.70 15.20 -8.60
CA GLU A 102 2.40 14.04 -9.16
C GLU A 102 3.85 13.96 -8.70
N ARG A 103 4.56 15.09 -8.53
CA ARG A 103 5.94 15.11 -8.02
C ARG A 103 6.02 14.59 -6.57
N ILE A 104 5.02 14.91 -5.74
CA ILE A 104 4.91 14.37 -4.37
C ILE A 104 4.78 12.84 -4.43
N GLY A 105 4.01 12.32 -5.40
CA GLY A 105 3.86 10.89 -5.65
C GLY A 105 5.13 10.21 -6.17
N ALA A 106 5.78 10.78 -7.17
CA ALA A 106 6.96 10.20 -7.81
C ALA A 106 8.15 10.05 -6.85
N GLY A 107 8.34 11.01 -5.93
CA GLY A 107 9.38 10.91 -4.89
C GLY A 107 9.17 9.77 -3.88
N ILE A 108 7.99 9.14 -3.87
CA ILE A 108 7.66 8.00 -3.00
C ILE A 108 8.00 6.66 -3.67
N GLU A 109 8.00 6.60 -5.01
CA GLU A 109 8.41 5.40 -5.76
C GLU A 109 9.93 5.21 -5.77
N SER A 110 10.70 6.30 -5.75
CA SER A 110 12.18 6.23 -5.71
C SER A 110 12.73 5.64 -4.42
N HIS A 111 11.98 5.64 -3.31
CA HIS A 111 12.38 4.93 -2.07
C HIS A 111 12.06 3.44 -2.07
N ARG A 112 11.43 2.90 -3.12
CA ARG A 112 11.24 1.45 -3.29
C ARG A 112 12.40 0.75 -3.99
N ALA A 113 13.33 1.48 -4.60
CA ALA A 113 14.43 0.89 -5.37
C ALA A 113 15.77 0.83 -4.63
N ASP A 114 15.89 1.46 -3.46
CA ASP A 114 17.16 1.62 -2.71
C ASP A 114 17.08 1.06 -1.27
N ASP A 115 16.46 -0.11 -1.08
CA ASP A 115 16.87 -0.99 0.02
C ASP A 115 18.01 -1.88 -0.50
N PRO A 116 19.29 -1.55 -0.25
CA PRO A 116 20.37 -2.47 -0.52
C PRO A 116 20.19 -3.66 0.43
N ALA A 117 19.87 -4.81 -0.16
CA ALA A 117 20.14 -6.12 0.41
C ALA A 117 21.57 -6.11 0.98
N GLY A 118 21.66 -6.07 2.31
CA GLY A 118 22.89 -5.68 3.00
C GLY A 118 22.90 -6.10 4.46
N ALA A 119 22.51 -7.34 4.75
CA ALA A 119 23.04 -8.11 5.86
C ALA A 119 22.84 -9.59 5.55
N ILE A 120 23.87 -10.19 4.94
CA ILE A 120 24.08 -11.63 4.94
C ILE A 120 24.33 -12.01 6.39
N ALA A 121 23.28 -12.40 7.10
CA ALA A 121 23.39 -13.20 8.30
C ALA A 121 23.17 -14.65 7.87
N ASP A 122 24.18 -15.49 8.09
CA ASP A 122 24.16 -16.92 7.84
C ASP A 122 22.93 -17.57 8.49
N ASP A 123 21.89 -17.77 7.69
CA ASP A 123 20.72 -18.56 8.06
C ASP A 123 20.70 -19.85 7.22
N PRO A 124 20.90 -21.03 7.84
CA PRO A 124 20.91 -22.32 7.14
C PRO A 124 19.54 -22.67 6.52
N GLU A 125 18.47 -21.92 6.81
CA GLU A 125 17.15 -22.15 6.22
C GLU A 125 17.05 -21.63 4.76
N ALA A 126 17.87 -20.64 4.38
CA ALA A 126 17.93 -20.14 3.00
C ALA A 126 18.55 -21.15 2.02
N VAL A 127 19.44 -22.03 2.51
CA VAL A 127 20.04 -23.12 1.72
C VAL A 127 18.99 -24.18 1.35
N SER A 128 17.97 -24.38 2.20
CA SER A 128 16.92 -25.36 1.95
C SER A 128 15.95 -24.92 0.84
N ILE A 129 15.69 -23.61 0.73
CA ILE A 129 14.80 -23.05 -0.31
C ILE A 129 15.48 -23.08 -1.69
N ALA A 130 16.80 -22.84 -1.76
CA ALA A 130 17.56 -22.92 -3.00
C ALA A 130 17.70 -24.37 -3.52
N LEU A 131 17.87 -25.36 -2.64
CA LEU A 131 17.95 -26.77 -3.05
C LEU A 131 16.63 -27.28 -3.65
N LEU A 132 15.48 -26.89 -3.08
CA LEU A 132 14.15 -27.30 -3.55
C LEU A 132 13.75 -26.64 -4.89
N SER A 133 14.30 -25.47 -5.22
CA SER A 133 14.02 -24.80 -6.50
C SER A 133 14.79 -25.40 -7.68
N THR A 134 15.83 -26.22 -7.40
CA THR A 134 16.65 -26.84 -8.45
C THR A 134 16.01 -28.14 -8.97
N ASP A 135 15.28 -28.87 -8.13
CA ASP A 135 14.63 -30.15 -8.51
C ASP A 135 13.38 -29.95 -9.39
N VAL A 136 12.67 -28.82 -9.24
CA VAL A 136 11.48 -28.50 -10.05
C VAL A 136 11.84 -28.17 -11.51
N TYR A 137 13.03 -27.62 -11.75
CA TYR A 137 13.45 -27.23 -13.10
C TYR A 137 13.99 -28.40 -13.94
N ALA A 138 14.48 -29.48 -13.31
CA ALA A 138 14.95 -30.66 -14.02
C ALA A 138 13.78 -31.51 -14.58
N GLN A 139 12.63 -31.51 -13.90
CA GLN A 139 11.49 -32.34 -14.30
C GLN A 139 10.62 -31.74 -15.42
N ARG A 140 10.79 -30.45 -15.74
CA ARG A 140 9.95 -29.72 -16.71
C ARG A 140 10.46 -29.74 -18.15
N ARG A 141 11.53 -30.49 -18.45
CA ARG A 141 12.12 -30.55 -19.81
C ARG A 141 11.53 -31.64 -20.72
N ASP A 142 10.73 -32.55 -20.18
CA ASP A 142 10.25 -33.74 -20.94
C ASP A 142 8.78 -33.72 -21.37
N GLU A 143 7.97 -32.73 -21.00
CA GLU A 143 6.56 -32.69 -21.40
C GLU A 143 6.28 -31.56 -22.40
N ARG A 144 6.58 -31.85 -23.68
CA ARG A 144 6.08 -31.07 -24.81
C ARG A 144 4.61 -31.41 -25.05
N VAL A 145 3.72 -30.86 -24.21
CA VAL A 145 2.27 -31.02 -24.39
C VAL A 145 1.79 -30.05 -25.48
N GLU A 146 1.49 -30.61 -26.65
CA GLU A 146 0.85 -29.95 -27.77
C GLU A 146 -0.46 -29.27 -27.32
N ALA A 147 -0.56 -27.96 -27.51
CA ALA A 147 -1.76 -27.18 -27.17
C ALA A 147 -2.90 -27.54 -28.12
N LYS A 148 -3.80 -28.45 -27.72
CA LYS A 148 -5.09 -28.64 -28.39
C LYS A 148 -6.04 -27.52 -28.00
N GLN A 149 -6.35 -26.64 -28.95
CA GLN A 149 -7.44 -25.67 -28.82
C GLN A 149 -8.78 -26.39 -28.65
N LEU A 150 -9.57 -25.96 -27.67
CA LEU A 150 -10.96 -26.41 -27.51
C LEU A 150 -11.85 -25.63 -28.49
N PRO A 151 -12.79 -26.29 -29.20
CA PRO A 151 -13.68 -25.62 -30.13
C PRO A 151 -14.69 -24.77 -29.35
N LEU A 152 -14.84 -23.52 -29.81
CA LEU A 152 -15.89 -22.61 -29.35
C LEU A 152 -17.19 -22.93 -30.10
N PHE A 153 -18.04 -23.75 -29.49
CA PHE A 153 -19.50 -23.60 -29.51
C PHE A 153 -20.07 -24.20 -28.22
#